data_AF-Q1IC84-F1
#
_entry.id   AF-Q1IC84-F1
#
_cell.length_a   1.000
_cell.length_b   1.000
_cell.length_c   1.000
_cell.angle_alpha   90.00
_cell.angle_beta   90.00
_cell.angle_gamma   90.00
#
_symmetry.space_group_name_H-M   'P 1'
#
loop_
_entity.id
_entity.type
_entity.pdbx_description
1 polymer ?
#
loop_
_entity_poly.entity_id
_entity_poly.type
_entity_poly.pdbx_seq_one_letter_code
_entity_poly.pdbx_strand_id
1 'polypeptide(L)'
;MCVYLPHPDDIPVELALRPSSSLFRRHLYTQGLGGIACNQPRAYRRGTAVEVLMPSLGLDARYPGYVAWCQKLDAGYRVGVAFTDSQALFAARMSEQVCQIHHYCQQQVPGELDSDTTQRLAAQWVDQHADAFSEASLHTP
;
A
#
# COMPACT_ATOMS: atom_id res chain seq x y z
N MET A 1 -14.95 7.92 5.24
CA MET A 1 -14.96 6.57 4.59
C MET A 1 -13.51 6.07 4.59
N CYS A 2 -13.19 4.79 4.83
CA CYS A 2 -11.78 4.37 4.90
C CYS A 2 -11.08 4.58 3.55
N VAL A 3 -9.93 5.26 3.55
CA VAL A 3 -9.12 5.54 2.35
C VAL A 3 -8.15 4.39 2.10
N TYR A 4 -8.00 3.98 0.83
CA TYR A 4 -7.05 2.95 0.40
C TYR A 4 -6.07 3.56 -0.59
N LEU A 5 -4.78 3.61 -0.25
CA LEU A 5 -3.75 4.15 -1.13
C LEU A 5 -3.46 3.17 -2.28
N PRO A 6 -3.44 3.62 -3.55
CA PRO A 6 -3.12 2.75 -4.66
C PRO A 6 -1.62 2.43 -4.67
N HIS A 7 -1.28 1.16 -4.71
CA HIS A 7 0.09 0.70 -4.94
C HIS A 7 0.44 0.80 -6.44
N PRO A 8 1.62 1.33 -6.81
CA PRO A 8 2.08 1.35 -8.21
C PRO A 8 2.15 -0.07 -8.81
N ASP A 9 1.66 -0.23 -10.03
CA ASP A 9 1.49 -1.55 -10.64
C ASP A 9 2.83 -2.20 -11.08
N ASP A 10 3.89 -1.40 -11.21
CA ASP A 10 5.25 -1.78 -11.60
C ASP A 10 6.17 -2.07 -10.41
N ILE A 11 5.69 -1.85 -9.17
CA ILE A 11 6.44 -2.14 -7.96
C ILE A 11 5.94 -3.47 -7.34
N PRO A 12 6.84 -4.40 -7.00
CA PRO A 12 6.44 -5.67 -6.41
C PRO A 12 5.79 -5.50 -5.04
N VAL A 13 4.62 -6.10 -4.87
CA VAL A 13 3.92 -6.25 -3.58
C VAL A 13 3.30 -7.64 -3.49
N GLU A 14 3.52 -8.28 -2.35
CA GLU A 14 3.07 -9.64 -2.10
C GLU A 14 2.10 -9.70 -0.94
N LEU A 15 1.11 -10.60 -1.02
CA LEU A 15 0.19 -10.90 0.07
C LEU A 15 0.38 -12.35 0.54
N ALA A 16 1.06 -12.50 1.68
CA ALA A 16 1.20 -13.78 2.36
C ALA A 16 0.00 -14.05 3.27
N LEU A 17 -0.48 -15.30 3.33
CA LEU A 17 -1.55 -15.68 4.26
C LEU A 17 -0.99 -15.78 5.67
N ARG A 18 -1.73 -15.24 6.64
CA ARG A 18 -1.38 -15.37 8.05
C ARG A 18 -2.21 -16.48 8.73
N PRO A 19 -1.63 -17.22 9.69
CA PRO A 19 -2.36 -18.16 10.55
C PRO A 19 -3.12 -17.39 11.65
N SER A 20 -3.99 -16.46 11.26
CA SER A 20 -4.82 -15.67 12.17
C SER A 20 -6.29 -15.84 11.80
N SER A 21 -7.18 -15.64 12.77
CA SER A 21 -8.61 -15.73 12.52
C SER A 21 -9.01 -14.70 11.47
N SER A 22 -9.83 -15.12 10.51
CA SER A 22 -10.44 -14.20 9.57
C SER A 22 -11.32 -13.20 10.32
N LEU A 23 -11.25 -11.92 9.97
CA LEU A 23 -12.17 -10.93 10.51
C LEU A 23 -13.49 -10.93 9.73
N PHE A 24 -14.60 -10.85 10.46
CA PHE A 24 -15.90 -10.67 9.84
C PHE A 24 -15.99 -9.30 9.16
N ARG A 25 -16.72 -9.26 8.04
CA ARG A 25 -16.89 -8.05 7.21
C ARG A 25 -17.38 -6.83 8.01
N ARG A 26 -18.26 -7.03 9.00
CA ARG A 26 -18.77 -5.95 9.86
C ARG A 26 -17.66 -5.32 10.70
N HIS A 27 -16.74 -6.13 11.23
CA HIS A 27 -15.61 -5.63 12.02
C HIS A 27 -14.63 -4.84 11.16
N LEU A 28 -14.35 -5.28 9.93
CA LEU A 28 -13.50 -4.50 9.02
C LEU A 28 -14.09 -3.15 8.64
N TYR A 29 -15.42 -3.05 8.54
CA TYR A 29 -16.08 -1.78 8.28
C TYR A 29 -16.00 -0.81 9.48
N THR A 30 -16.07 -1.32 10.71
CA THR A 30 -16.07 -0.49 11.93
C THR A 30 -14.69 -0.26 12.52
N GLN A 31 -13.71 -1.12 12.23
CA GLN A 31 -12.36 -1.09 12.81
C GLN A 31 -11.26 -0.86 11.77
N GLY A 32 -11.58 -0.85 10.48
CA GLY A 32 -10.62 -0.52 9.44
C GLY A 32 -10.23 0.95 9.54
N LEU A 33 -8.94 1.23 9.63
CA LEU A 33 -8.41 2.60 9.75
C LEU A 33 -8.06 3.22 8.39
N GLY A 34 -8.16 2.42 7.32
CA GLY A 34 -7.58 2.72 6.01
C GLY A 34 -6.81 1.52 5.49
N GLY A 35 -6.16 1.68 4.35
CA GLY A 35 -5.51 0.56 3.70
C GLY A 35 -4.63 0.92 2.52
N ILE A 36 -4.17 -0.13 1.85
CA ILE A 36 -3.55 -0.05 0.53
C ILE A 36 -4.36 -0.89 -0.46
N ALA A 37 -4.19 -0.62 -1.75
CA ALA A 37 -4.83 -1.33 -2.84
C ALA A 37 -3.77 -1.78 -3.87
N CYS A 38 -3.54 -3.08 -3.97
CA CYS A 38 -2.55 -3.65 -4.89
C CYS A 38 -3.17 -4.64 -5.88
N ASN A 39 -2.47 -4.85 -6.99
CA ASN A 39 -2.83 -5.90 -7.94
C ASN A 39 -2.26 -7.25 -7.48
N GLN A 40 -3.02 -8.32 -7.68
CA GLN A 40 -2.64 -9.68 -7.34
C GLN A 40 -3.09 -10.64 -8.45
N PRO A 41 -2.31 -11.70 -8.73
CA PRO A 41 -2.65 -12.66 -9.78
C PRO A 41 -3.81 -13.58 -9.40
N ARG A 42 -4.18 -13.64 -8.11
CA ARG A 42 -5.22 -14.52 -7.57
C ARG A 42 -6.24 -13.77 -6.73
N ALA A 43 -7.43 -14.35 -6.62
CA ALA A 43 -8.50 -13.84 -5.77
C ALA A 43 -8.18 -14.05 -4.28
N TYR A 44 -8.65 -13.11 -3.46
CA TYR A 44 -8.59 -13.22 -2.01
C TYR A 44 -9.99 -13.10 -1.41
N ARG A 45 -10.31 -13.98 -0.46
CA ARG A 45 -11.58 -13.90 0.27
C ARG A 45 -11.56 -12.69 1.21
N ARG A 46 -12.65 -11.94 1.25
CA ARG A 46 -12.83 -10.84 2.19
C ARG A 46 -12.75 -11.34 3.63
N GLY A 47 -12.07 -10.60 4.49
CA GLY A 47 -11.81 -10.99 5.88
C GLY A 47 -10.56 -11.84 6.08
N THR A 48 -9.93 -12.34 5.01
CA THR A 48 -8.69 -13.13 5.13
C THR A 48 -7.58 -12.29 5.74
N ALA A 49 -6.93 -12.86 6.77
CA ALA A 49 -5.75 -12.28 7.39
C ALA A 49 -4.55 -12.46 6.44
N VAL A 50 -3.90 -11.35 6.12
CA VAL A 50 -2.75 -11.30 5.23
C VAL A 50 -1.64 -10.49 5.85
N GLU A 51 -0.43 -10.72 5.37
CA GLU A 51 0.69 -9.84 5.56
C GLU A 51 1.06 -9.26 4.20
N VAL A 52 1.08 -7.92 4.14
CA VAL A 52 1.58 -7.19 2.97
C VAL A 52 3.09 -7.17 3.06
N LEU A 53 3.78 -7.61 2.01
CA LEU A 53 5.23 -7.48 1.89
C LEU A 53 5.57 -6.54 0.73
N MET A 54 6.54 -5.66 0.95
CA MET A 54 7.09 -4.76 -0.09
C MET A 54 8.58 -5.05 -0.30
N PRO A 55 8.93 -6.06 -1.12
CA PRO A 55 10.32 -6.53 -1.25
C PRO A 55 11.31 -5.44 -1.67
N SER A 56 10.86 -4.45 -2.45
CA SER A 56 11.68 -3.30 -2.87
C SER A 56 12.20 -2.45 -1.71
N LEU A 57 11.60 -2.55 -0.53
CA LEU A 57 11.96 -1.80 0.67
C LEU A 57 12.71 -2.66 1.71
N GLY A 58 13.06 -3.89 1.35
CA GLY A 58 13.72 -4.85 2.23
C GLY A 58 12.77 -5.84 2.90
N LEU A 59 13.35 -6.82 3.59
CA LEU A 59 12.62 -7.95 4.17
C LEU A 59 11.74 -7.58 5.38
N ASP A 60 12.00 -6.43 6.00
CA ASP A 60 11.29 -5.95 7.19
C ASP A 60 10.06 -5.10 6.84
N ALA A 61 9.87 -4.75 5.56
CA ALA A 61 8.70 -4.01 5.09
C ALA A 61 7.47 -4.94 5.00
N ARG A 62 6.94 -5.29 6.18
CA ARG A 62 5.86 -6.26 6.38
C ARG A 62 4.77 -5.68 7.25
N TYR A 63 3.54 -5.68 6.74
CA TYR A 63 2.41 -5.02 7.40
C TYR A 63 1.23 -5.98 7.58
N PRO A 64 0.83 -6.24 8.83
CA PRO A 64 -0.28 -7.14 9.12
C PRO A 64 -1.63 -6.48 8.80
N GLY A 65 -2.46 -7.13 7.98
CA GLY A 65 -3.75 -6.59 7.59
C GLY A 65 -4.78 -7.63 7.22
N TYR A 66 -5.90 -7.17 6.69
CA TYR A 66 -7.02 -8.01 6.30
C TYR A 66 -7.59 -7.57 4.96
N VAL A 67 -7.99 -8.55 4.14
CA VAL A 67 -8.61 -8.29 2.84
C VAL A 67 -9.98 -7.63 3.05
N ALA A 68 -10.08 -6.34 2.75
CA ALA A 68 -11.32 -5.56 2.86
C ALA A 68 -12.26 -5.84 1.68
N TRP A 69 -11.69 -5.92 0.48
CA TRP A 69 -12.36 -6.18 -0.78
C TRP A 69 -11.38 -6.78 -1.80
N CYS A 70 -11.92 -7.48 -2.77
CA CYS A 70 -11.17 -8.06 -3.88
C CYS A 70 -12.06 -7.95 -5.11
N GLN A 71 -11.56 -7.28 -6.15
CA GLN A 71 -12.26 -6.99 -7.39
C GLN A 71 -11.52 -7.67 -8.54
N LYS A 72 -12.25 -8.42 -9.36
CA LYS A 72 -11.70 -9.00 -10.60
C LYS A 72 -11.44 -7.89 -11.62
N LEU A 73 -10.27 -7.94 -12.24
CA LEU A 73 -9.89 -7.11 -13.39
C LEU A 73 -9.77 -8.00 -14.64
N ASP A 74 -9.47 -7.39 -15.79
CA ASP A 74 -9.18 -8.13 -17.03
C ASP A 74 -7.98 -9.06 -16.84
N ALA A 75 -6.94 -8.57 -16.16
CA ALA A 75 -5.78 -9.34 -15.74
C ALA A 75 -5.67 -9.37 -14.21
N GLY A 76 -6.05 -10.49 -13.60
CA GLY A 76 -5.93 -10.70 -12.16
C GLY A 76 -6.99 -9.97 -11.33
N TYR A 77 -6.56 -9.43 -10.19
CA TYR A 77 -7.44 -8.85 -9.18
C TYR A 77 -6.83 -7.60 -8.54
N ARG A 78 -7.65 -6.59 -8.27
CA ARG A 78 -7.29 -5.51 -7.36
C ARG A 78 -7.78 -5.87 -5.96
N VAL A 79 -6.89 -5.82 -4.99
CA VAL A 79 -7.14 -6.24 -3.60
C VAL A 79 -6.89 -5.05 -2.68
N GLY A 80 -7.92 -4.69 -1.91
CA GLY A 80 -7.79 -3.72 -0.83
C GLY A 80 -7.49 -4.42 0.48
N VAL A 81 -6.37 -4.07 1.10
CA VAL A 81 -5.99 -4.56 2.43
C VAL A 81 -6.23 -3.44 3.43
N ALA A 82 -7.09 -3.69 4.41
CA ALA A 82 -7.32 -2.79 5.52
C ALA A 82 -6.39 -3.12 6.69
N PHE A 83 -5.92 -2.07 7.37
CA PHE A 83 -5.16 -2.17 8.61
C PHE A 83 -6.07 -1.86 9.79
N THR A 84 -5.96 -2.68 10.84
CA THR A 84 -6.69 -2.51 12.10
C THR A 84 -5.80 -1.98 13.22
N ASP A 85 -4.50 -1.85 12.94
CA ASP A 85 -3.49 -1.31 13.83
C ASP A 85 -2.95 0.00 13.25
N SER A 86 -2.89 1.05 14.07
CA SER A 86 -2.49 2.39 13.63
C SER A 86 -1.01 2.46 13.23
N GLN A 87 -0.15 1.69 13.90
CA GLN A 87 1.28 1.63 13.58
C GLN A 87 1.49 0.92 12.24
N ALA A 88 0.79 -0.20 12.01
CA ALA A 88 0.80 -0.90 10.72
C ALA A 88 0.27 -0.02 9.58
N LEU A 89 -0.83 0.73 9.81
CA LEU A 89 -1.34 1.67 8.82
C LEU A 89 -0.31 2.75 8.50
N PHE A 90 0.23 3.41 9.52
CA PHE A 90 1.20 4.49 9.33
C PHE A 90 2.43 4.00 8.58
N ALA A 91 3.02 2.88 9.00
CA ALA A 91 4.18 2.29 8.36
C ALA A 91 3.89 1.88 6.90
N ALA A 92 2.73 1.26 6.63
CA ALA A 92 2.32 0.93 5.27
C ALA A 92 2.15 2.19 4.39
N ARG A 93 1.56 3.27 4.91
CA ARG A 93 1.42 4.55 4.17
C ARG A 93 2.78 5.17 3.85
N MET A 94 3.71 5.16 4.80
CA MET A 94 5.06 5.66 4.57
C MET A 94 5.80 4.82 3.51
N SER A 95 5.62 3.51 3.55
CA SER A 95 6.20 2.62 2.54
C SER A 95 5.59 2.82 1.15
N GLU A 96 4.27 3.03 1.07
CA GLU A 96 3.62 3.45 -0.18
C GLU A 96 4.18 4.77 -0.71
N GLN A 97 4.49 5.74 0.16
CA GLN A 97 5.13 6.99 -0.24
C GLN A 97 6.47 6.72 -0.95
N VAL A 98 7.31 5.85 -0.38
CA VAL A 98 8.59 5.47 -0.99
C VAL A 98 8.38 4.74 -2.32
N CYS A 99 7.40 3.85 -2.40
CA CYS A 99 7.03 3.19 -3.66
C CYS A 99 6.59 4.21 -4.73
N GLN A 100 5.74 5.18 -4.38
CA GLN A 100 5.30 6.22 -5.30
C GLN A 100 6.45 7.10 -5.80
N ILE A 101 7.41 7.45 -4.93
CA ILE A 101 8.63 8.16 -5.31
C ILE A 101 9.46 7.32 -6.30
N HIS A 102 9.67 6.04 -5.99
CA HIS A 102 10.44 5.15 -6.87
C HIS A 102 9.78 5.05 -8.26
N HIS A 103 8.47 4.83 -8.29
CA HIS A 103 7.69 4.81 -9.52
C HIS A 103 7.83 6.12 -10.32
N TYR A 104 7.67 7.26 -9.65
CA TYR A 104 7.79 8.57 -10.27
C TYR A 104 9.19 8.78 -10.88
N CYS A 105 10.25 8.44 -10.14
CA CYS A 105 11.62 8.56 -10.65
C CYS A 105 11.82 7.75 -11.94
N GLN A 106 11.35 6.51 -11.97
CA GLN A 106 11.44 5.62 -13.14
C GLN A 106 10.62 6.13 -14.34
N GLN A 107 9.48 6.78 -14.10
CA GLN A 107 8.69 7.40 -15.17
C GLN A 107 9.36 8.63 -15.79
N GLN A 108 10.09 9.42 -14.98
CA GLN A 108 10.75 10.64 -15.46
C GLN A 108 12.03 10.33 -16.24
N VAL A 109 12.82 9.38 -15.76
CA VAL A 109 14.07 8.98 -16.40
C VAL A 109 14.18 7.46 -16.36
N PRO A 110 13.87 6.78 -17.48
CA PRO A 110 14.01 5.34 -17.56
C PRO A 110 15.49 4.92 -17.45
N GLY A 111 15.77 3.91 -16.62
CA GLY A 111 17.10 3.32 -16.50
C GLY A 111 17.78 3.63 -15.17
N GLU A 112 19.11 3.49 -15.14
CA GLU A 112 19.89 3.73 -13.93
C GLU A 112 20.03 5.22 -13.68
N LEU A 113 19.51 5.66 -12.54
CA LEU A 113 19.59 7.04 -12.06
C LEU A 113 20.81 7.20 -11.15
N ASP A 114 21.57 8.27 -11.37
CA ASP A 114 22.54 8.69 -10.36
C ASP A 114 21.81 9.20 -9.09
N SER A 115 22.58 9.28 -7.99
CA SER A 115 22.03 9.67 -6.69
C SER A 115 21.50 11.10 -6.66
N ASP A 116 22.07 12.03 -7.44
CA ASP A 116 21.67 13.44 -7.44
C ASP A 116 20.34 13.63 -8.17
N THR A 117 20.21 12.99 -9.33
CA THR A 117 18.97 12.94 -10.10
C THR A 117 17.85 12.29 -9.30
N THR A 118 18.13 11.17 -8.64
CA THR A 118 17.15 10.49 -7.77
C THR A 118 16.68 11.41 -6.65
N GLN A 119 17.61 12.06 -5.96
CA GLN A 119 17.29 12.95 -4.84
C GLN A 119 16.46 14.16 -5.29
N ARG A 120 16.80 14.76 -6.43
CA ARG A 120 16.06 15.89 -7.00
C ARG A 120 14.63 15.51 -7.38
N LEU A 121 14.43 14.36 -8.03
CA LEU A 121 13.11 13.87 -8.40
C LEU A 121 12.26 13.49 -7.17
N ALA A 122 12.88 12.87 -6.17
CA ALA A 122 12.22 12.57 -4.91
C ALA A 122 11.77 13.85 -4.19
N ALA A 123 12.62 14.87 -4.11
CA ALA A 123 12.28 16.16 -3.51
C ALA A 123 11.12 16.84 -4.25
N GLN A 124 11.14 16.81 -5.59
CA GLN A 124 10.05 17.34 -6.42
C GLN A 124 8.73 16.60 -6.15
N TRP A 125 8.77 15.27 -6.03
CA TRP A 125 7.58 14.49 -5.74
C TRP A 125 7.01 14.82 -4.36
N VAL A 126 7.88 14.94 -3.35
CA VAL A 126 7.48 15.29 -1.98
C VAL A 126 6.83 16.67 -1.94
N ASP A 127 7.43 17.67 -2.59
CA ASP A 127 6.86 19.03 -2.64
C ASP A 127 5.44 19.05 -3.24
N GLN A 128 5.17 18.18 -4.20
CA GLN A 128 3.86 18.08 -4.86
C GLN A 128 2.82 17.24 -4.09
N HIS A 129 3.26 16.29 -3.25
CA HIS A 129 2.39 15.24 -2.70
C HIS A 129 2.47 15.03 -1.19
N ALA A 130 3.31 15.77 -0.46
CA ALA A 130 3.54 15.57 0.99
C ALA A 130 2.24 15.56 1.80
N ASP A 131 1.30 16.44 1.47
CA ASP A 131 0.03 16.57 2.19
C ASP A 131 -0.77 15.26 2.18
N ALA A 132 -0.73 14.51 1.07
CA ALA A 132 -1.48 13.25 0.92
C ALA A 132 -1.00 12.13 1.85
N PHE A 133 0.19 12.25 2.44
CA PHE A 133 0.81 11.23 3.31
C PHE A 133 0.95 11.68 4.77
N SER A 134 0.59 12.92 5.09
CA SER A 134 0.60 13.44 6.46
C SER A 134 -0.39 12.71 7.39
N GLU A 135 -0.12 12.73 8.70
CA GLU A 135 -1.07 12.21 9.71
C GLU A 135 -2.41 12.96 9.70
N ALA A 136 -2.43 14.23 9.30
CA ALA A 136 -3.66 15.01 9.15
C ALA A 136 -4.60 14.37 8.10
N SER A 137 -4.03 13.79 7.05
CA SER A 137 -4.74 13.03 6.01
C SER A 137 -5.26 11.66 6.47
N LEU A 138 -5.13 11.30 7.76
CA LEU A 138 -5.85 10.18 8.37
C LEU A 138 -7.23 10.58 8.91
N HIS A 139 -7.44 11.87 9.17
CA HIS A 139 -8.63 12.40 9.86
C HIS A 139 -9.62 13.09 8.93
N THR A 140 -9.28 13.22 7.64
CA THR A 140 -10.16 13.82 6.63
C THR A 140 -11.18 12.77 6.15
N PRO A 141 -12.49 13.03 6.22
CA PRO A 141 -13.55 12.04 6.02
C PRO A 141 -13.71 11.52 4.58
#